data_AF-A0A3S1CHE0-F1
#
_entry.id   AF-A0A3S1CHE0-F1
#
_cell.length_a   1.000
_cell.length_b   1.000
_cell.length_c   1.000
_cell.angle_alpha   90.00
_cell.angle_beta   90.00
_cell.angle_gamma   90.00
#
_symmetry.space_group_name_H-M   'P 1'
#
loop_
_entity.id
_entity.type
_entity.pdbx_description
1 polymer ?
#
loop_
_entity_poly.entity_id
_entity_poly.type
_entity_poly.pdbx_seq_one_letter_code
_entity_poly.pdbx_strand_id
1 'polypeptide(L)'
;MSDVETNETREERIKNEILVDAEDKEDRAMGWYYYLDDCLNFPFNAKWAKKGRKGTAPEKDVEVLAMATEEECLRDMLVEVVEVGGKDEDVDIARLTDLKVLDADEDTQEALDDWYYWVAKGYKF
;
A
#
# COMPACT_ATOMS: atom_id res chain seq x y z
N MET A 1 -15.84 5.80 -12.55
CA MET A 1 -16.58 4.52 -12.52
C MET A 1 -15.61 3.51 -11.94
N SER A 2 -16.02 2.72 -10.96
CA SER A 2 -15.16 1.68 -10.38
C SER A 2 -14.77 0.67 -11.45
N ASP A 3 -13.49 0.34 -11.56
CA ASP A 3 -12.99 -0.60 -12.58
C ASP A 3 -13.12 -2.07 -12.14
N VAL A 4 -13.71 -2.32 -10.95
CA VAL A 4 -13.83 -3.65 -10.34
C VAL A 4 -15.24 -3.94 -9.79
N GLU A 5 -15.68 -5.19 -9.90
CA GLU A 5 -16.93 -5.70 -9.30
C GLU A 5 -16.87 -5.66 -7.77
N THR A 6 -18.01 -5.65 -7.10
CA THR A 6 -18.07 -5.62 -5.63
C THR A 6 -17.72 -6.98 -5.05
N ASN A 7 -16.81 -7.00 -4.07
CA ASN A 7 -16.46 -8.19 -3.32
C ASN A 7 -16.92 -8.01 -1.86
N GLU A 8 -18.02 -8.68 -1.50
CA GLU A 8 -18.65 -8.52 -0.18
C GLU A 8 -17.71 -8.88 0.97
N THR A 9 -16.83 -9.89 0.80
CA THR A 9 -15.85 -10.26 1.84
C THR A 9 -14.88 -9.12 2.12
N ARG A 10 -14.37 -8.46 1.07
CA ARG A 10 -13.47 -7.31 1.22
C ARG A 10 -14.22 -6.10 1.81
N GLU A 11 -15.44 -5.84 1.35
CA GLU A 11 -16.28 -4.75 1.88
C GLU A 11 -16.59 -4.94 3.37
N GLU A 12 -16.87 -6.19 3.80
CA GLU A 12 -17.11 -6.51 5.20
C GLU A 12 -15.86 -6.30 6.05
N ARG A 13 -14.68 -6.76 5.60
CA ARG A 13 -13.41 -6.53 6.30
C ARG A 13 -13.05 -5.05 6.37
N ILE A 14 -13.17 -4.33 5.26
CA ILE A 14 -12.95 -2.88 5.20
C ILE A 14 -13.85 -2.16 6.21
N LYS A 15 -15.14 -2.52 6.29
CA LYS A 15 -16.07 -1.87 7.19
C LYS A 15 -15.87 -2.23 8.66
N ASN A 16 -15.65 -3.51 8.95
CA ASN A 16 -15.70 -4.05 10.32
C ASN A 16 -14.33 -4.23 10.97
N GLU A 17 -13.25 -4.07 10.22
CA GLU A 17 -11.87 -4.17 10.73
C GLU A 17 -11.07 -2.90 10.43
N ILE A 18 -11.17 -2.35 9.22
CA ILE A 18 -10.34 -1.21 8.80
C ILE A 18 -10.98 0.14 9.19
N LEU A 19 -12.29 0.32 8.98
CA LEU A 19 -12.99 1.61 9.07
C LEU A 19 -14.06 1.67 10.18
N VAL A 20 -13.97 0.81 11.20
CA VAL A 20 -15.02 0.57 12.21
C VAL A 20 -15.63 1.86 12.78
N ASP A 21 -14.77 2.79 13.20
CA ASP A 21 -15.15 4.05 13.84
C ASP A 21 -14.63 5.27 13.06
N ALA A 22 -14.32 5.11 11.77
CA ALA A 22 -13.72 6.17 10.98
C ALA A 22 -14.77 7.18 10.46
N GLU A 23 -14.86 8.35 11.09
CA GLU A 23 -15.88 9.36 10.77
C GLU A 23 -15.39 10.35 9.71
N ASP A 24 -14.10 10.67 9.71
CA ASP A 24 -13.51 11.61 8.77
C ASP A 24 -12.37 11.00 7.91
N LYS A 25 -11.81 11.82 7.03
CA LYS A 25 -10.74 11.42 6.11
C LYS A 25 -9.46 11.01 6.86
N GLU A 26 -9.17 11.63 7.99
CA GLU A 26 -7.93 11.36 8.74
C GLU A 26 -8.09 10.04 9.45
N ASP A 27 -9.25 9.80 10.08
CA ASP A 27 -9.58 8.51 10.69
C ASP A 27 -9.54 7.37 9.67
N ARG A 28 -10.06 7.58 8.46
CA ARG A 28 -10.04 6.55 7.40
C ARG A 28 -8.63 6.25 6.92
N ALA A 29 -7.79 7.29 6.78
CA ALA A 29 -6.39 7.10 6.42
C ALA A 29 -5.66 6.31 7.52
N MET A 30 -5.94 6.61 8.80
CA MET A 30 -5.34 5.91 9.94
C MET A 30 -5.84 4.47 10.08
N GLY A 31 -7.12 4.21 9.81
CA GLY A 31 -7.65 2.85 9.75
C GLY A 31 -6.92 1.98 8.72
N TRP A 32 -6.74 2.52 7.50
CA TRP A 32 -5.94 1.85 6.47
C TRP A 32 -4.48 1.68 6.87
N TYR A 33 -3.87 2.72 7.45
CA TYR A 33 -2.49 2.68 7.89
C TYR A 33 -2.25 1.56 8.90
N TYR A 34 -3.04 1.52 9.99
CA TYR A 34 -2.83 0.53 11.04
C TYR A 34 -3.14 -0.89 10.57
N TYR A 35 -4.16 -1.09 9.74
CA TYR A 35 -4.44 -2.40 9.16
C TYR A 35 -3.27 -2.90 8.28
N LEU A 36 -2.74 -2.04 7.41
CA LEU A 36 -1.62 -2.41 6.54
C LEU A 36 -0.32 -2.60 7.34
N ASP A 37 -0.04 -1.75 8.32
CA ASP A 37 1.16 -1.87 9.16
C ASP A 37 1.17 -3.16 9.99
N ASP A 38 0.00 -3.61 10.47
CA ASP A 38 -0.13 -4.85 11.26
C ASP A 38 -0.13 -6.12 10.39
N CYS A 39 -0.69 -6.06 9.17
CA CYS A 39 -0.86 -7.23 8.30
C CYS A 39 0.28 -7.43 7.28
N LEU A 40 1.02 -6.38 6.91
CA LEU A 40 2.15 -6.51 5.99
C LEU A 40 3.36 -7.06 6.74
N ASN A 41 3.79 -8.27 6.39
CA ASN A 41 4.98 -8.88 6.99
C ASN A 41 6.25 -8.32 6.32
N PHE A 42 6.78 -7.26 6.90
CA PHE A 42 8.04 -6.66 6.46
C PHE A 42 9.28 -7.44 6.94
N PRO A 43 10.38 -7.45 6.17
CA PRO A 43 10.51 -6.91 4.83
C PRO A 43 10.02 -7.91 3.75
N PHE A 44 9.56 -7.39 2.60
CA PHE A 44 9.19 -8.22 1.43
C PHE A 44 9.68 -7.62 0.10
N ASN A 45 9.81 -8.46 -0.93
CA ASN A 45 10.38 -8.07 -2.22
C ASN A 45 9.30 -7.58 -3.21
N ALA A 46 9.60 -6.49 -3.91
CA ALA A 46 8.73 -5.94 -4.94
C ALA A 46 9.53 -5.39 -6.14
N LYS A 47 8.81 -5.12 -7.23
CA LYS A 47 9.29 -4.28 -8.33
C LYS A 47 8.67 -2.91 -8.24
N TRP A 48 9.49 -1.87 -8.41
CA TRP A 48 9.02 -0.50 -8.39
C TRP A 48 9.35 0.23 -9.70
N ALA A 49 8.32 0.85 -10.29
CA ALA A 49 8.45 1.70 -11.46
C ALA A 49 8.15 3.15 -11.11
N LYS A 50 9.18 3.93 -10.76
CA LYS A 50 9.02 5.36 -10.43
C LYS A 50 8.49 6.13 -11.65
N LYS A 51 7.23 6.59 -11.60
CA LYS A 51 6.63 7.44 -12.64
C LYS A 51 7.13 8.88 -12.50
N GLY A 52 8.09 9.27 -13.33
CA GLY A 52 8.63 10.63 -13.36
C GLY A 52 7.95 11.52 -14.41
N ARG A 53 8.17 12.84 -14.31
CA ARG A 53 7.71 13.84 -15.31
C ARG A 53 8.18 13.56 -16.75
N LYS A 54 9.23 12.77 -16.94
CA LYS A 54 9.84 12.44 -18.25
C LYS A 54 9.50 11.02 -18.75
N GLY A 55 8.58 10.31 -18.09
CA GLY A 55 8.22 8.93 -18.41
C GLY A 55 8.42 7.97 -17.23
N THR A 56 8.03 6.72 -17.42
CA THR A 56 8.23 5.64 -16.45
C THR A 56 9.72 5.26 -16.42
N ALA A 57 10.36 5.38 -15.26
CA ALA A 57 11.70 4.84 -15.05
C ALA A 57 11.71 3.31 -15.26
N PRO A 58 12.87 2.70 -15.59
CA PRO A 58 12.96 1.24 -15.60
C PRO A 58 12.51 0.68 -14.24
N GLU A 59 11.79 -0.45 -14.28
CA GLU A 59 11.47 -1.21 -13.08
C GLU A 59 12.77 -1.57 -12.35
N LYS A 60 12.78 -1.35 -11.04
CA LYS A 60 13.85 -1.75 -10.14
C LYS A 60 13.33 -2.79 -9.17
N ASP A 61 14.17 -3.77 -8.84
CA ASP A 61 13.90 -4.68 -7.73
C ASP A 61 14.18 -3.91 -6.42
N VAL A 62 13.20 -3.89 -5.54
CA VAL A 62 13.26 -3.18 -4.25
C VAL A 62 12.81 -4.10 -3.12
N GLU A 63 13.34 -3.86 -1.93
CA GLU A 63 12.84 -4.44 -0.68
C GLU A 63 11.99 -3.38 0.03
N VAL A 64 10.78 -3.76 0.43
CA VAL A 64 9.86 -2.92 1.19
C VAL A 64 10.13 -3.15 2.67
N LEU A 65 10.47 -2.09 3.40
CA LEU A 65 11.01 -2.18 4.75
C LEU A 65 9.97 -1.96 5.84
N ALA A 66 9.05 -1.02 5.62
CA ALA A 66 7.99 -0.65 6.55
C ALA A 66 6.97 0.26 5.84
N MET A 67 5.84 0.52 6.51
CA MET A 67 5.02 1.69 6.19
C MET A 67 5.85 2.97 6.37
N ALA A 68 5.59 3.98 5.53
CA ALA A 68 6.11 5.33 5.75
C ALA A 68 5.44 5.96 6.98
N THR A 69 5.78 7.20 7.35
CA THR A 69 5.18 7.79 8.55
C THR A 69 3.66 8.00 8.43
N GLU A 70 2.94 7.98 9.55
CA GLU A 70 1.50 8.26 9.60
C GLU A 70 1.13 9.58 8.88
N GLU A 71 1.93 10.63 9.10
CA GLU A 71 1.72 11.97 8.50
C GLU A 71 1.79 11.93 6.96
N GLU A 72 2.73 11.15 6.42
CA GLU A 72 2.88 10.97 4.98
C GLU A 72 1.73 10.13 4.41
N CYS A 73 1.20 9.20 5.21
CA CYS A 73 0.13 8.29 4.81
C CYS A 73 -1.29 8.89 4.86
N LEU A 74 -1.46 10.13 5.33
CA LEU A 74 -2.77 10.82 5.38
C LEU A 74 -3.42 11.05 4.00
N ARG A 75 -2.69 10.86 2.89
CA ARG A 75 -3.16 11.12 1.53
C ARG A 75 -3.09 9.93 0.59
N ASP A 76 -2.22 8.98 0.87
CA ASP A 76 -2.00 7.75 0.11
C ASP A 76 -1.27 6.75 1.01
N MET A 77 -1.37 5.45 0.76
CA MET A 77 -0.58 4.49 1.54
C MET A 77 0.82 4.40 0.94
N LEU A 78 1.79 4.79 1.76
CA LEU A 78 3.20 4.93 1.38
C LEU A 78 4.04 3.95 2.20
N VAL A 79 5.10 3.45 1.58
CA VAL A 79 6.04 2.52 2.19
C VAL A 79 7.48 2.95 1.92
N GLU A 80 8.36 2.62 2.85
CA GLU A 80 9.80 2.79 2.71
C GLU A 80 10.38 1.64 1.88
N VAL A 81 11.18 1.96 0.87
CA VAL A 81 11.79 0.98 -0.03
C VAL A 81 13.27 1.24 -0.22
N VAL A 82 14.04 0.17 -0.39
CA VAL A 82 15.46 0.22 -0.76
C VAL A 82 15.71 -0.59 -2.02
N GLU A 83 16.57 -0.11 -2.92
CA GLU A 83 16.96 -0.85 -4.13
C GLU A 83 17.80 -2.07 -3.77
N VAL A 84 17.45 -3.24 -4.32
CA VAL A 84 18.19 -4.48 -4.07
C VAL A 84 19.62 -4.34 -4.58
N GLY A 85 20.59 -4.48 -3.68
CA GLY A 85 22.02 -4.28 -3.98
C GLY A 85 22.46 -2.81 -4.03
N GLY A 86 21.59 -1.88 -3.65
CA GLY A 86 21.90 -0.48 -3.36
C GLY A 86 22.61 -0.30 -2.02
N LYS A 87 22.72 0.94 -1.54
CA LYS A 87 23.16 1.22 -0.17
C LYS A 87 21.96 1.31 0.74
N ASP A 88 22.05 0.73 1.94
CA ASP A 88 20.99 0.79 2.96
C ASP A 88 20.63 2.23 3.37
N GLU A 89 21.50 3.20 3.09
CA GLU A 89 21.27 4.64 3.35
C GLU A 89 20.36 5.32 2.31
N ASP A 90 20.06 4.65 1.18
CA ASP A 90 19.26 5.19 0.08
C ASP A 90 17.79 4.73 0.19
N VAL A 91 17.12 5.10 1.28
CA VAL A 91 15.68 4.84 1.47
C VAL A 91 14.85 5.80 0.63
N ASP A 92 13.99 5.26 -0.23
CA ASP A 92 13.01 5.98 -1.04
C ASP A 92 11.59 5.74 -0.46
N ILE A 93 10.67 6.65 -0.73
CA ILE A 93 9.24 6.48 -0.40
C ILE A 93 8.48 6.14 -1.68
N ALA A 94 7.74 5.04 -1.65
CA ALA A 94 6.93 4.56 -2.76
C ALA A 94 5.46 4.47 -2.36
N ARG A 95 4.56 4.74 -3.32
CA ARG A 95 3.14 4.41 -3.15
C ARG A 95 2.98 2.91 -3.25
N LEU A 96 2.20 2.34 -2.33
CA LEU A 96 1.95 0.90 -2.29
C LEU A 96 1.31 0.40 -3.61
N THR A 97 0.56 1.28 -4.30
CA THR A 97 -0.06 1.02 -5.62
C THR A 97 0.90 1.07 -6.81
N ASP A 98 2.10 1.63 -6.65
CA ASP A 98 3.14 1.65 -7.69
C ASP A 98 4.09 0.43 -7.59
N LEU A 99 3.90 -0.42 -6.58
CA LEU A 99 4.68 -1.63 -6.36
C LEU A 99 4.03 -2.85 -7.01
N LYS A 100 4.86 -3.72 -7.56
CA LYS A 100 4.48 -5.07 -7.98
C LYS A 100 5.18 -6.07 -7.06
N VAL A 101 4.46 -6.51 -6.04
CA VAL A 101 4.96 -7.49 -5.06
C VAL A 101 5.26 -8.82 -5.75
N LEU A 102 6.41 -9.40 -5.44
CA LEU A 102 6.94 -10.59 -6.12
C LEU A 102 6.60 -11.89 -5.39
N ASP A 103 6.77 -11.89 -4.08
CA ASP A 103 6.51 -13.03 -3.20
C ASP A 103 6.19 -12.46 -1.81
N ALA A 104 4.97 -12.74 -1.34
CA ALA A 104 4.44 -12.29 -0.06
C ALA A 104 3.62 -13.45 0.52
N ASP A 105 3.60 -13.57 1.85
CA ASP A 105 2.73 -14.54 2.51
C ASP A 105 1.24 -14.20 2.34
N GLU A 106 0.38 -15.13 2.75
CA GLU A 106 -1.07 -15.03 2.56
C GLU A 106 -1.66 -13.78 3.23
N ASP A 107 -1.19 -13.42 4.42
CA ASP A 107 -1.69 -12.27 5.18
C ASP A 107 -1.31 -10.95 4.49
N THR A 108 -0.04 -10.84 4.08
CA THR A 108 0.47 -9.68 3.34
C THR A 108 -0.25 -9.52 2.00
N GLN A 109 -0.45 -10.63 1.27
CA GLN A 109 -1.14 -10.61 -0.02
C GLN A 109 -2.61 -10.22 0.13
N GLU A 110 -3.30 -10.69 1.18
CA GLU A 110 -4.68 -10.33 1.44
C GLU A 110 -4.83 -8.82 1.70
N ALA A 111 -3.98 -8.27 2.56
CA ALA A 111 -3.99 -6.85 2.90
C ALA A 111 -3.67 -5.95 1.68
N LEU A 112 -2.70 -6.35 0.86
CA LEU A 112 -2.38 -5.67 -0.40
C LEU A 112 -3.57 -5.67 -1.36
N ASP A 113 -4.23 -6.82 -1.51
CA ASP A 113 -5.37 -6.93 -2.41
C ASP A 113 -6.57 -6.09 -1.92
N ASP A 114 -6.77 -5.95 -0.62
CA ASP A 114 -7.82 -5.08 -0.07
C ASP A 114 -7.55 -3.62 -0.38
N TRP A 115 -6.30 -3.19 -0.20
CA TRP A 115 -5.88 -1.85 -0.56
C TRP A 115 -6.05 -1.60 -2.07
N TYR A 116 -5.63 -2.53 -2.92
CA TYR A 116 -5.80 -2.43 -4.36
C TYR A 116 -7.27 -2.42 -4.77
N TYR A 117 -8.11 -3.22 -4.12
CA TYR A 117 -9.56 -3.20 -4.30
C TYR A 117 -10.16 -1.83 -3.97
N TRP A 118 -9.82 -1.28 -2.80
CA TRP A 118 -10.28 0.04 -2.36
C TRP A 118 -9.93 1.15 -3.35
N VAL A 119 -8.68 1.17 -3.81
CA VAL A 119 -8.21 2.14 -4.80
C VAL A 119 -8.90 1.94 -6.15
N ALA A 120 -9.08 0.69 -6.62
CA ALA A 120 -9.74 0.37 -7.89
C ALA A 120 -11.24 0.66 -7.88
N LYS A 121 -11.90 0.60 -6.72
CA LYS A 121 -13.25 1.11 -6.51
C LYS A 121 -13.34 2.64 -6.62
N GLY A 122 -12.21 3.33 -6.54
CA GLY A 122 -12.14 4.79 -6.55
C GLY A 122 -12.57 5.41 -5.23
N TYR A 123 -12.55 4.63 -4.15
CA TYR A 123 -12.81 5.11 -2.81
C TYR A 123 -11.68 6.03 -2.34
N LYS A 124 -12.01 6.86 -1.37
CA LYS A 124 -11.14 7.88 -0.81
C LYS A 124 -11.31 7.88 0.70
N PHE A 125 -10.28 8.34 1.37
CA PHE A 125 -10.40 8.82 2.74
C PHE A 125 -11.44 9.95 2.78
#